data_AF-A0A2H9QPB2-F1
#
_entry.id   AF-A0A2H9QPB2-F1
#
_cell.length_a   1.000
_cell.length_b   1.000
_cell.length_c   1.000
_cell.angle_alpha   90.00
_cell.angle_beta   90.00
_cell.angle_gamma   90.00
#
_symmetry.space_group_name_H-M   'P 1'
#
loop_
_entity.id
_entity.type
_entity.pdbx_description
1 polymer ?
#
loop_
_entity_poly.entity_id
_entity_poly.type
_entity_poly.pdbx_seq_one_letter_code
_entity_poly.pdbx_strand_id
1 'polypeptide(L)' 'MNKKIILYVVVGILVLGLLVLTFFPGITYAIRDSGKIGEDICSPESGYTPESWYEHMSHHPNIYAKCLK' A
#
# COMPACT_ATOMS: atom_id res chain seq x y z
N MET A 1 24.31 -22.78 -2.13
CA MET A 1 23.08 -22.40 -2.86
C MET A 1 23.45 -22.04 -4.30
N ASN A 2 22.73 -22.56 -5.30
CA ASN A 2 23.08 -22.36 -6.71
C ASN A 2 22.80 -20.90 -7.13
N LYS A 3 23.78 -20.23 -7.77
CA LYS A 3 23.66 -18.83 -8.22
C LYS A 3 22.44 -18.60 -9.12
N LYS A 4 22.06 -19.60 -9.93
CA LYS A 4 20.85 -19.53 -10.78
C LYS A 4 19.57 -19.53 -9.94
N ILE A 5 19.54 -20.32 -8.86
CA ILE A 5 18.38 -20.38 -7.95
C ILE A 5 18.20 -19.02 -7.27
N ILE A 6 19.29 -18.41 -6.80
CA ILE A 6 19.25 -17.07 -6.20
C ILE A 6 18.67 -16.06 -7.19
N LEU A 7 19.14 -16.08 -8.44
CA LEU A 7 18.64 -15.18 -9.49
C LEU A 7 17.14 -15.38 -9.73
N TYR A 8 16.67 -16.62 -9.88
CA TYR A 8 15.24 -16.88 -10.10
C TYR A 8 14.37 -16.46 -8.93
N VAL A 9 14.84 -16.63 -7.69
CA VAL A 9 14.12 -16.16 -6.49
C VAL A 9 14.01 -14.64 -6.51
N VAL A 10 15.10 -13.92 -6.79
CA VAL A 10 15.09 -12.45 -6.86
C VAL A 10 14.15 -11.97 -7.96
N VAL A 11 14.25 -12.52 -9.18
CA VAL A 11 13.35 -12.16 -10.29
C VAL A 11 11.90 -12.47 -9.94
N GLY A 12 11.62 -13.61 -9.33
CA GLY A 12 10.28 -13.98 -8.88
C GLY A 12 9.70 -12.97 -7.90
N ILE A 13 10.47 -12.53 -6.90
CA ILE A 13 10.04 -11.51 -5.93
C ILE A 13 9.77 -10.18 -6.63
N LEU A 14 10.63 -9.76 -7.57
CA LEU A 14 10.44 -8.51 -8.31
C LEU A 14 9.16 -8.55 -9.16
N VAL A 15 8.92 -9.65 -9.88
CA VAL A 15 7.69 -9.83 -10.68
C VAL A 15 6.46 -9.83 -9.78
N LEU A 16 6.51 -10.55 -8.65
CA LEU A 16 5.40 -10.58 -7.69
C LEU A 16 5.10 -9.18 -7.12
N GLY A 17 6.14 -8.44 -6.72
CA GLY A 17 6.01 -7.07 -6.23
C GLY A 17 5.39 -6.15 -7.28
N LEU A 18 5.79 -6.29 -8.55
CA LEU A 18 5.24 -5.50 -9.65
C LEU A 18 3.75 -5.80 -9.90
N LEU A 19 3.35 -7.06 -9.80
CA LEU A 19 1.94 -7.45 -9.90
C LEU A 19 1.11 -6.84 -8.76
N VAL A 20 1.60 -6.91 -7.52
CA VAL A 20 0.93 -6.32 -6.36
C VAL A 20 0.72 -4.81 -6.57
N LEU A 21 1.75 -4.08 -7.00
CA LEU A 21 1.64 -2.63 -7.25
C LEU A 21 0.71 -2.29 -8.41
N THR A 22 0.60 -3.16 -9.41
CA THR A 22 -0.30 -2.95 -10.57
C THR A 22 -1.77 -3.15 -10.19
N PHE A 23 -2.09 -4.23 -9.45
CA PHE A 23 -3.47 -4.56 -9.13
C PHE A 23 -3.99 -3.89 -7.85
N PHE A 24 -3.09 -3.45 -6.97
CA PHE A 24 -3.43 -2.82 -5.70
C PHE A 24 -2.65 -1.51 -5.51
N PRO A 25 -2.88 -0.50 -6.38
CA PRO A 25 -2.11 0.75 -6.37
C PRO A 25 -2.25 1.52 -5.04
N GLY A 26 -3.36 1.36 -4.32
CA GLY A 26 -3.58 1.97 -3.00
C GLY A 26 -2.52 1.65 -1.94
N ILE A 27 -1.80 0.52 -2.08
CA ILE A 27 -0.69 0.18 -1.18
C ILE A 27 0.39 1.27 -1.20
N THR A 28 0.58 1.98 -2.31
CA THR A 28 1.57 3.06 -2.39
C THR A 28 1.23 4.23 -1.47
N TYR A 29 -0.06 4.54 -1.30
CA TYR A 29 -0.51 5.55 -0.35
C TYR A 29 -0.31 5.09 1.09
N ALA A 30 -0.68 3.85 1.42
CA ALA A 30 -0.42 3.27 2.73
C ALA A 30 1.08 3.28 3.09
N ILE A 31 1.98 2.95 2.14
CA ILE A 31 3.43 3.03 2.34
C ILE A 31 3.87 4.47 2.56
N ARG A 32 3.39 5.41 1.74
CA ARG A 32 3.73 6.84 1.82
C ARG A 32 3.26 7.45 3.14
N ASP A 33 2.12 7.01 3.67
CA ASP A 33 1.49 7.59 4.86
C ASP A 33 1.92 6.88 6.15
N SER A 34 2.56 5.71 6.03
CA SER A 34 3.17 5.00 7.16
C SER A 34 4.13 5.90 7.93
N GLY A 35 3.90 6.05 9.23
CA GLY A 35 4.72 6.88 10.13
C GLY A 35 4.38 8.37 10.12
N LYS A 36 3.47 8.85 9.26
CA LYS A 36 2.93 10.21 9.36
C LYS A 36 1.93 10.30 10.52
N ILE A 37 1.86 11.48 11.13
CA ILE A 37 0.92 11.78 12.21
C ILE A 37 0.23 13.11 11.85
N GLY A 38 -1.01 13.04 11.36
CA GLY A 38 -1.78 14.22 10.96
C GLY A 38 -3.15 13.84 10.38
N GLU A 39 -4.02 14.83 10.21
CA GLU A 39 -5.33 14.68 9.51
C GLU A 39 -5.19 14.83 7.99
N ASP A 40 -4.00 15.20 7.51
CA ASP A 40 -3.65 15.33 6.09
C ASP A 40 -3.79 14.00 5.33
N ILE A 41 -3.70 12.87 6.03
CA ILE A 41 -3.87 11.52 5.46
C ILE A 41 -5.33 11.04 5.43
N CYS A 42 -6.27 11.80 6.00
CA CYS A 42 -7.69 11.39 6.10
C CYS A 42 -8.52 11.80 4.88
N SER A 43 -8.03 12.73 4.07
CA SER A 43 -8.73 13.19 2.87
C SER A 43 -8.53 12.19 1.72
N PRO A 44 -9.54 11.97 0.86
CA PRO A 44 -9.41 11.07 -0.28
C PRO A 44 -8.28 11.44 -1.22
N GLU A 45 -7.46 10.46 -1.55
CA GLU A 45 -6.40 10.59 -2.55
C GLU A 45 -6.94 10.61 -3.97
N SER A 46 -6.11 11.05 -4.91
CA SER A 46 -6.46 11.06 -6.33
C SER A 46 -6.87 9.67 -6.80
N GLY A 47 -8.06 9.59 -7.42
CA GLY A 47 -8.64 8.34 -7.91
C GLY A 47 -9.52 7.60 -6.90
N TYR A 48 -9.67 8.12 -5.68
CA TYR A 48 -10.58 7.58 -4.66
C TYR A 48 -11.79 8.48 -4.45
N THR A 49 -12.94 7.86 -4.19
CA THR A 49 -14.11 8.56 -3.62
C THR A 49 -13.96 8.58 -2.10
N PRO A 50 -14.72 9.42 -1.37
CA PRO A 50 -14.74 9.36 0.10
C PRO A 50 -15.01 7.95 0.64
N GLU A 51 -15.94 7.22 0.02
CA GLU A 51 -16.34 5.87 0.45
C GLU A 51 -15.23 4.86 0.18
N SER A 52 -14.63 4.87 -1.02
CA SER A 52 -13.55 3.93 -1.34
C SER A 52 -12.25 4.25 -0.60
N TRP A 53 -12.04 5.52 -0.25
CA TRP A 53 -10.94 5.92 0.62
C TRP A 53 -11.15 5.45 2.06
N TYR A 54 -12.37 5.60 2.58
CA TYR A 54 -12.73 5.05 3.89
C TYR A 54 -12.52 3.53 3.94
N GLU A 55 -12.95 2.81 2.91
CA GLU A 55 -12.69 1.36 2.77
C GLU A 55 -11.18 1.08 2.76
N HIS A 56 -10.40 1.77 1.94
CA HIS A 56 -8.93 1.64 1.92
C HIS A 56 -8.30 1.85 3.29
N MET A 57 -8.64 2.94 3.97
CA MET A 57 -8.14 3.27 5.30
C MET A 57 -8.50 2.18 6.32
N SER A 58 -9.68 1.58 6.20
CA SER A 58 -10.15 0.50 7.08
C SER A 58 -9.31 -0.78 7.00
N HIS A 59 -8.60 -1.02 5.89
CA HIS A 59 -7.64 -2.13 5.76
C HIS A 59 -6.29 -1.84 6.46
N HIS A 60 -6.01 -0.58 6.80
CA HIS A 60 -4.77 -0.14 7.42
C HIS A 60 -5.03 0.68 8.70
N PRO A 61 -5.75 0.13 9.69
CA PRO A 61 -6.18 0.87 10.88
C PRO A 61 -5.00 1.34 11.75
N ASN A 62 -3.84 0.69 11.65
CA ASN A 62 -2.62 1.13 12.33
C ASN A 62 -2.05 2.45 11.78
N ILE A 63 -2.37 2.78 10.52
CA ILE A 63 -1.93 4.02 9.85
C ILE A 63 -3.02 5.08 10.01
N TYR A 64 -4.27 4.72 9.75
CA TYR A 64 -5.40 5.66 9.65
C TYR A 64 -6.31 5.69 10.89
N ALA A 65 -5.84 5.23 12.06
CA ALA A 65 -6.63 5.14 13.30
C ALA A 65 -7.36 6.44 13.69
N LYS A 66 -6.81 7.60 13.31
CA LYS A 66 -7.38 8.91 13.61
C LYS A 66 -8.45 9.35 12.60
N CYS A 67 -8.44 8.78 11.40
CA CYS A 67 -9.38 9.10 10.32
C CYS A 67 -10.67 8.28 10.38
N LEU A 68 -10.62 7.12 11.02
CA LEU A 68 -11.74 6.16 11.11
C LEU A 68 -12.55 6.32 12.41
N LYS A 69 -12.56 7.53 12.99
CA LYS A 69 -13.26 7.83 14.23
C LYS A 69 -14.62 8.47 13.99
#